data_AF-A0A952I640-F1
#
_entry.id   AF-A0A952I640-F1
#
_cell.length_a   1.000
_cell.length_b   1.000
_cell.length_c   1.000
_cell.angle_alpha   90.00
_cell.angle_beta   90.00
_cell.angle_gamma   90.00
#
_symmetry.space_group_name_H-M   'P 1'
#
loop_
_entity.id
_entity.type
_entity.pdbx_description
1 polymer ?
#
loop_
_entity_poly.entity_id
_entity_poly.type
_entity_poly.pdbx_seq_one_letter_code
_entity_poly.pdbx_strand_id
1 'polypeptide(L)'
;MLYTQNNSTENIIFGKDYIVYSGNRPITLLETNFIHAQLKQGVPIYLLYLLLTPMQFISTNGESTPIGLVIGPGITLGNMIGAGSANSNFKKELENNLLNNKEIKSGETVYGLIGIVDNGYNQLTLKNISQ
;
A
#
# COMPACT_ATOMS: atom_id res chain seq x y z
N MET A 1 -11.10 -2.64 0.58
CA MET A 1 -11.89 -1.43 0.85
C MET A 1 -13.04 -1.83 1.76
N LEU A 2 -13.24 -1.12 2.87
CA LEU A 2 -14.29 -1.41 3.87
C LEU A 2 -15.41 -0.38 3.74
N TYR A 3 -16.65 -0.82 3.93
CA TYR A 3 -17.87 0.01 4.00
C TYR A 3 -18.42 -0.01 5.42
N THR A 4 -18.62 1.16 6.01
CA THR A 4 -19.24 1.29 7.34
C THR A 4 -20.24 2.44 7.37
N GLN A 5 -21.46 2.14 7.80
CA GLN A 5 -22.53 3.11 8.03
C GLN A 5 -22.77 3.26 9.53
N ASN A 6 -22.75 4.50 10.05
CA ASN A 6 -23.15 4.76 11.43
C ASN A 6 -24.66 5.02 11.50
N ASN A 7 -25.41 4.03 11.98
CA ASN A 7 -26.86 4.15 12.22
C ASN A 7 -27.21 4.57 13.66
N SER A 8 -26.22 4.91 14.49
CA SER A 8 -26.45 5.41 15.85
C SER A 8 -26.68 6.92 15.88
N THR A 9 -27.21 7.42 17.00
CA THR A 9 -27.39 8.86 17.27
C THR A 9 -26.13 9.56 17.77
N GLU A 10 -25.04 8.81 17.97
CA GLU A 10 -23.79 9.32 18.54
C GLU A 10 -22.65 9.24 17.52
N ASN A 11 -21.63 10.08 17.72
CA ASN A 11 -20.42 10.00 16.92
C ASN A 11 -19.61 8.79 17.39
N ILE A 12 -19.06 8.05 16.43
CA ILE A 12 -18.34 6.82 16.72
C ILE A 12 -16.90 6.91 16.24
N ILE A 13 -15.96 6.46 17.06
CA ILE A 13 -14.54 6.39 16.71
C ILE A 13 -14.19 4.96 16.27
N PHE A 14 -13.83 4.82 15.00
CA PHE A 14 -13.44 3.52 14.45
C PHE A 14 -12.09 3.06 15.00
N GLY A 15 -12.01 1.82 15.50
CA GLY A 15 -10.84 1.28 16.22
C GLY A 15 -10.91 1.43 17.74
N LYS A 16 -11.85 2.23 18.27
CA LYS A 16 -12.11 2.35 19.71
C LYS A 16 -13.47 1.76 20.08
N ASP A 17 -14.54 2.26 19.46
CA ASP A 17 -15.91 1.85 19.77
C ASP A 17 -16.36 0.68 18.88
N TYR A 18 -15.82 0.62 17.66
CA TYR A 18 -15.88 -0.57 16.80
C TYR A 18 -14.50 -1.21 16.70
N ILE A 19 -14.42 -2.47 17.10
CA ILE A 19 -13.22 -3.29 16.91
C ILE A 19 -13.51 -4.34 15.84
N VAL A 20 -12.52 -4.54 14.98
CA VAL A 20 -12.51 -5.65 14.05
C VAL A 20 -12.05 -6.89 14.81
N TYR A 21 -12.78 -7.99 14.64
CA TYR A 21 -12.45 -9.30 15.17
C TYR A 21 -12.11 -10.24 14.02
N SER A 22 -11.22 -11.18 14.28
CA SER A 22 -11.00 -12.35 13.42
C SER A 22 -11.36 -13.60 14.20
N GLY A 23 -12.47 -14.22 13.81
CA GLY A 23 -13.16 -15.20 14.66
C GLY A 23 -13.53 -14.57 16.01
N ASN A 24 -12.96 -15.10 17.10
CA ASN A 24 -13.20 -14.60 18.46
C ASN A 24 -12.10 -13.67 19.01
N ARG A 25 -11.07 -13.35 18.21
CA ARG A 25 -9.94 -12.52 18.67
C ARG A 25 -10.07 -11.09 18.16
N PRO A 26 -10.03 -10.06 19.02
CA PRO A 26 -9.95 -8.68 18.56
C PRO A 26 -8.61 -8.47 17.85
N ILE A 27 -8.61 -7.72 16.75
CA ILE A 27 -7.40 -7.40 16.00
C ILE A 27 -7.08 -5.91 16.12
N THR A 28 -5.80 -5.61 16.33
CA THR A 28 -5.31 -4.23 16.33
C THR A 28 -5.12 -3.75 14.90
N LEU A 29 -5.66 -2.57 14.61
CA LEU A 29 -5.45 -1.92 13.31
C LEU A 29 -4.03 -1.36 13.24
N LEU A 30 -3.41 -1.53 12.08
CA LEU A 30 -2.05 -1.08 11.82
C LEU A 30 -2.02 0.41 11.48
N GLU A 31 -0.93 1.08 11.87
CA GLU A 31 -0.68 2.47 11.54
C GLU A 31 -0.10 2.64 10.12
N THR A 32 -0.33 3.81 9.53
CA THR A 32 0.12 4.21 8.19
C THR A 32 1.57 3.87 7.93
N ASN A 33 2.47 4.27 8.83
CA ASN A 33 3.91 4.12 8.63
C ASN A 33 4.34 2.65 8.60
N PHE A 34 3.71 1.81 9.42
CA PHE A 34 3.98 0.38 9.44
C PHE A 34 3.51 -0.30 8.14
N ILE A 35 2.28 -0.01 7.71
CA ILE A 35 1.71 -0.54 6.46
C ILE A 35 2.56 -0.11 5.26
N HIS A 36 2.91 1.18 5.19
CA HIS A 36 3.71 1.74 4.11
C HIS A 36 5.10 1.10 4.04
N ALA A 37 5.77 0.96 5.19
CA ALA A 37 7.10 0.37 5.24
C ALA A 37 7.11 -1.09 4.75
N GLN A 38 6.05 -1.85 5.06
CA GLN A 38 5.94 -3.26 4.72
C GLN A 38 5.48 -3.52 3.27
N LEU A 39 4.63 -2.64 2.71
CA LEU A 39 3.99 -2.86 1.41
C LEU A 39 4.53 -1.99 0.26
N LYS A 40 5.42 -1.01 0.53
CA LYS A 40 6.03 -0.18 -0.52
C LYS A 40 6.80 -1.04 -1.54
N GLN A 41 6.84 -0.57 -2.78
CA GLN A 41 7.64 -1.18 -3.84
C GLN A 41 9.14 -1.03 -3.54
N GLY A 42 9.89 -2.12 -3.71
CA GLY A 42 11.34 -2.13 -3.57
C GLY A 42 12.02 -1.39 -4.71
N VAL A 43 12.59 -0.21 -4.44
CA VAL A 43 13.27 0.61 -5.45
C VAL A 43 14.69 0.10 -5.79
N PRO A 44 15.52 -0.36 -4.84
CA PRO A 44 16.90 -0.74 -5.15
C PRO A 44 17.05 -1.89 -6.14
N ILE A 45 16.05 -2.77 -6.27
CA ILE A 45 16.09 -3.91 -7.21
C ILE A 45 16.23 -3.45 -8.66
N TYR A 46 15.74 -2.26 -8.99
CA TYR A 46 15.83 -1.71 -10.35
C TYR A 46 17.24 -1.29 -10.74
N LEU A 47 18.17 -1.13 -9.78
CA LEU A 47 19.59 -0.92 -10.09
C LEU A 47 20.22 -2.12 -10.80
N LEU A 48 19.63 -3.31 -10.69
CA LEU A 48 20.10 -4.49 -11.42
C LEU A 48 20.01 -4.32 -12.95
N TYR A 49 19.16 -3.41 -13.45
CA TYR A 49 19.15 -3.10 -14.88
C TYR A 49 20.42 -2.38 -15.35
N LEU A 50 21.23 -1.80 -14.46
CA LEU A 50 22.57 -1.31 -14.81
C LEU A 50 23.50 -2.44 -15.27
N LEU A 51 23.21 -3.70 -14.95
CA LEU A 51 23.96 -4.83 -15.50
C LEU A 51 23.78 -5.01 -17.02
N LEU A 52 22.79 -4.33 -17.63
CA LEU A 52 22.62 -4.26 -19.08
C LEU A 52 23.53 -3.22 -19.75
N THR A 53 24.27 -2.42 -18.97
CA THR A 53 25.16 -1.36 -19.47
C THR A 53 26.22 -1.83 -20.48
N PRO A 54 26.91 -2.98 -20.31
CA PRO A 54 27.89 -3.46 -21.28
C PRO A 54 27.28 -4.10 -22.54
N MET A 55 25.95 -4.10 -22.69
CA MET A 55 25.28 -4.72 -23.83
C MET A 55 25.61 -4.00 -25.15
N GLN A 56 25.93 -4.80 -26.17
CA GLN A 56 26.25 -4.35 -27.51
C GLN A 56 25.30 -5.01 -28.51
N PHE A 57 24.91 -4.26 -29.53
CA PHE A 57 24.16 -4.77 -30.68
C PHE A 57 25.14 -5.01 -31.82
N ILE A 58 25.15 -6.22 -32.37
CA ILE A 58 26.01 -6.59 -33.50
C ILE A 58 25.12 -6.73 -34.73
N SER A 59 25.36 -5.89 -35.74
CA SER A 59 24.68 -5.95 -37.04
C SER A 59 25.17 -7.14 -37.86
N THR A 60 24.39 -7.56 -38.85
CA THR A 60 24.76 -8.62 -39.81
C THR A 60 26.06 -8.32 -40.57
N ASN A 61 26.43 -7.03 -40.67
CA ASN A 61 27.68 -6.58 -41.30
C ASN A 61 28.90 -6.58 -40.34
N GLY A 62 28.71 -7.01 -39.08
CA GLY A 62 29.76 -7.06 -38.05
C GLY A 62 29.98 -5.75 -37.28
N GLU A 63 29.22 -4.69 -37.57
CA GLU A 63 29.27 -3.43 -36.84
C GLU A 63 28.69 -3.59 -35.42
N SER A 64 29.43 -3.11 -34.41
CA SER A 64 29.00 -3.15 -33.01
C SER A 64 28.57 -1.76 -32.52
N THR A 65 27.36 -1.68 -31.95
CA THR A 65 26.78 -0.46 -31.38
C THR A 65 26.50 -0.67 -29.88
N PRO A 66 27.09 0.13 -28.97
CA PRO A 66 26.90 -0.02 -27.53
C PRO A 66 25.54 0.56 -27.08
N ILE A 67 24.48 -0.24 -27.20
CA ILE A 67 23.11 0.14 -26.80
C ILE A 67 22.88 0.09 -25.29
N GLY A 68 23.69 -0.68 -24.56
CA GLY A 68 23.55 -0.88 -23.11
C GLY A 68 23.69 0.39 -22.29
N LEU A 69 24.53 1.34 -22.74
CA LEU A 69 24.73 2.64 -22.08
C LEU A 69 23.44 3.47 -21.97
N VAL A 70 22.48 3.24 -22.87
CA VAL A 70 21.18 3.91 -22.83
C VAL A 70 20.15 3.00 -22.16
N ILE A 71 20.11 1.72 -22.53
CA ILE A 71 19.08 0.79 -22.05
C ILE A 71 19.19 0.55 -20.54
N GLY A 72 20.38 0.26 -20.02
CA GLY A 72 20.56 -0.03 -18.60
C GLY A 72 20.16 1.14 -17.69
N PRO A 73 20.79 2.32 -17.86
CA PRO A 73 20.41 3.52 -17.10
C PRO A 73 18.98 3.97 -17.36
N GLY A 74 18.49 3.92 -18.60
CA GLY A 74 17.14 4.33 -18.96
C GLY A 74 16.05 3.52 -18.25
N ILE A 75 16.16 2.19 -18.27
CA ILE A 75 15.22 1.30 -17.57
C ILE A 75 15.34 1.47 -16.05
N THR A 76 16.58 1.59 -15.53
CA THR A 76 16.84 1.82 -14.10
C THR A 76 16.12 3.08 -13.62
N LEU A 77 16.39 4.22 -14.25
CA LEU A 77 15.83 5.52 -13.87
C LEU A 77 14.30 5.52 -14.02
N GLY A 78 13.77 4.99 -15.12
CA GLY A 78 12.33 4.94 -15.38
C GLY A 78 11.57 4.19 -14.28
N ASN A 79 12.03 2.98 -13.93
CA ASN A 79 11.39 2.17 -12.90
C ASN A 79 11.54 2.79 -11.51
N MET A 80 12.70 3.36 -11.17
CA MET A 80 12.92 3.99 -9.88
C MET A 80 12.02 5.21 -9.67
N ILE A 81 11.85 6.06 -10.70
CA ILE A 81 10.95 7.20 -10.65
C ILE A 81 9.50 6.73 -10.51
N GLY A 82 9.09 5.74 -11.31
CA GLY A 82 7.75 5.16 -11.24
C GLY A 82 7.43 4.60 -9.86
N ALA A 83 8.30 3.74 -9.32
CA ALA A 83 8.13 3.15 -8.00
C ALA A 83 8.20 4.20 -6.87
N GLY A 84 9.06 5.20 -6.99
CA GLY A 84 9.14 6.32 -6.03
C GLY A 84 7.84 7.12 -5.97
N SER A 85 7.28 7.47 -7.14
CA SER A 85 5.99 8.16 -7.26
C SER A 85 4.85 7.30 -6.70
N ALA A 86 4.78 6.03 -7.10
CA ALA A 86 3.78 5.09 -6.60
C ALA A 86 3.85 4.94 -5.07
N ASN A 87 5.05 4.83 -4.50
CA ASN A 87 5.24 4.75 -3.05
C ASN A 87 4.80 6.03 -2.34
N SER A 88 5.02 7.21 -2.92
CA SER A 88 4.56 8.48 -2.35
C SER A 88 3.03 8.58 -2.38
N ASN A 89 2.41 8.23 -3.51
CA ASN A 89 0.96 8.23 -3.64
C ASN A 89 0.30 7.21 -2.70
N PHE A 90 0.87 6.01 -2.59
CA PHE A 90 0.41 5.00 -1.65
C PHE A 90 0.44 5.50 -0.20
N LYS A 91 1.50 6.21 0.20
CA LYS A 91 1.55 6.82 1.54
C LYS A 91 0.41 7.82 1.77
N LYS A 92 0.19 8.70 0.80
CA LYS A 92 -0.90 9.70 0.85
C LYS A 92 -2.28 9.03 0.91
N GLU A 93 -2.49 7.95 0.17
CA GLU A 93 -3.74 7.19 0.23
C GLU A 93 -3.97 6.57 1.60
N LEU A 94 -2.93 6.02 2.24
CA LEU A 94 -3.02 5.52 3.60
C LEU A 94 -3.33 6.64 4.60
N GLU A 95 -2.63 7.78 4.51
CA GLU A 95 -2.83 8.92 5.43
C GLU A 95 -4.26 9.49 5.35
N ASN A 96 -4.83 9.57 4.14
CA ASN A 96 -6.15 10.18 3.93
C ASN A 96 -7.32 9.21 4.13
N ASN A 97 -7.10 7.91 3.88
CA ASN A 97 -8.19 6.94 3.81
C ASN A 97 -8.15 5.85 4.89
N LEU A 98 -7.12 5.79 5.74
CA LEU A 98 -7.15 4.86 6.88
C LEU A 98 -8.28 5.24 7.84
N LEU A 99 -9.08 4.25 8.20
CA LEU A 99 -10.20 4.42 9.14
C LEU A 99 -9.75 4.40 10.60
N ASN A 100 -8.49 4.03 10.87
CA ASN A 100 -7.98 3.93 12.23
C ASN A 100 -8.08 5.28 12.95
N ASN A 101 -8.76 5.32 14.11
CA ASN A 101 -9.06 6.53 14.89
C ASN A 101 -9.88 7.60 14.17
N LYS A 102 -10.57 7.26 13.08
CA LYS A 102 -11.44 8.19 12.37
C LYS A 102 -12.78 8.32 13.10
N GLU A 103 -13.19 9.55 13.36
CA GLU A 103 -14.53 9.86 13.85
C GLU A 103 -15.54 9.76 12.69
N ILE A 104 -16.61 9.00 12.92
CA ILE A 104 -17.72 8.79 12.00
C ILE A 104 -18.95 9.42 12.66
N LYS A 105 -19.48 10.49 12.05
CA LYS A 105 -20.62 11.20 12.62
C LYS A 105 -21.89 10.35 12.56
N SER A 106 -22.85 10.65 13.42
CA SER A 106 -24.19 10.06 13.39
C SER A 106 -24.81 10.16 11.99
N GLY A 107 -25.27 9.05 11.43
CA GLY A 107 -25.86 8.98 10.08
C GLY A 107 -24.86 9.04 8.92
N GLU A 108 -23.57 9.21 9.19
CA GLU A 108 -22.53 9.29 8.16
C GLU A 108 -22.15 7.88 7.66
N THR A 109 -21.88 7.81 6.36
CA THR A 109 -21.27 6.64 5.73
C THR A 109 -19.85 6.99 5.33
N VAL A 110 -18.88 6.23 5.83
CA VAL A 110 -17.47 6.44 5.53
C VAL A 110 -16.90 5.21 4.85
N TYR A 111 -16.05 5.47 3.86
CA TYR A 111 -15.30 4.47 3.11
C TYR A 111 -13.82 4.66 3.41
N GLY A 112 -13.08 3.56 3.46
CA GLY A 112 -11.65 3.66 3.66
C GLY A 112 -10.91 2.32 3.67
N LEU A 113 -9.68 2.43 4.14
CA LEU A 113 -8.70 1.37 4.26
C LEU A 113 -8.54 0.98 5.72
N ILE A 114 -8.23 -0.28 5.94
CA ILE A 114 -7.76 -0.80 7.23
C ILE A 114 -6.51 -1.63 6.96
N GLY A 115 -5.51 -1.50 7.82
CA GLY A 115 -4.36 -2.41 7.83
C GLY A 115 -4.53 -3.41 8.96
N ILE A 116 -4.32 -4.69 8.67
CA ILE A 116 -4.40 -5.77 9.64
C ILE A 116 -3.18 -6.68 9.45
N VAL A 117 -2.72 -7.31 10.52
CA VAL A 117 -1.74 -8.40 10.41
C VAL A 117 -2.46 -9.64 9.89
N ASP A 118 -1.76 -10.45 9.09
CA ASP A 118 -2.26 -11.73 8.62
C ASP A 118 -2.88 -12.54 9.77
N ASN A 119 -4.11 -13.01 9.55
CA ASN A 119 -4.90 -13.77 10.52
C ASN A 119 -5.37 -15.12 9.98
N GLY A 120 -4.72 -15.60 8.91
CA GLY A 120 -5.13 -16.80 8.19
C GLY A 120 -6.52 -16.64 7.54
N TYR A 121 -7.30 -17.72 7.53
CA TYR A 121 -8.60 -17.78 6.85
C TYR A 121 -9.81 -17.46 7.75
N ASN A 122 -9.57 -16.90 8.93
CA ASN A 122 -10.66 -16.57 9.85
C ASN A 122 -11.48 -15.40 9.32
N GLN A 123 -12.81 -15.52 9.41
CA GLN A 123 -13.71 -14.45 9.00
C GLN A 123 -13.46 -13.18 9.83
N LEU A 124 -13.45 -12.03 9.15
CA LEU A 124 -13.43 -10.73 9.79
C LEU A 124 -14.85 -10.29 10.13
N THR A 125 -15.08 -9.92 11.39
CA THR A 125 -16.37 -9.40 11.86
C THR A 125 -16.16 -8.08 12.58
N LEU A 126 -17.01 -7.09 12.32
CA LEU A 126 -17.01 -5.82 13.03
C LEU A 126 -17.99 -5.92 14.21
N LYS A 127 -17.54 -5.57 15.42
CA LYS A 127 -18.40 -5.56 16.62
C LYS A 127 -18.32 -4.21 17.32
N ASN A 128 -19.48 -3.71 17.73
CA ASN A 128 -19.59 -2.57 18.63
C ASN A 128 -19.28 -3.04 20.06
N ILE A 129 -18.46 -2.31 20.81
CA ILE A 129 -18.12 -2.64 22.21
C ILE A 129 -18.89 -1.78 23.21
N SER A 130 -19.53 -0.71 22.73
CA SER A 130 -20.31 0.23 23.53
C SER A 130 -21.75 -0.22 23.82
N GLN A 131 -22.08 -1.51 23.58
CA GLN A 131 -23.38 -2.13 23.90
C GLN A 131 -23.22 -3.45 24.65
#